data_AF-A0A1G2DXN9-F1
#
_entry.id   AF-A0A1G2DXN9-F1
#
_cell.length_a   1.000
_cell.length_b   1.000
_cell.length_c   1.000
_cell.angle_alpha   90.00
_cell.angle_beta   90.00
_cell.angle_gamma   90.00
#
_symmetry.space_group_name_H-M   'P 1'
#
loop_
_entity.id
_entity.type
_entity.pdbx_description
1 polymer ?
#
loop_
_entity_poly.entity_id
_entity_poly.type
_entity_poly.pdbx_seq_one_letter_code
_entity_poly.pdbx_strand_id
1 'polypeptide(L)'
;MKNFNLEEQEEKALVGILYNHISFGTTLEILGELKEEGIQRLNLLRSIFGKFLKKFNLDKSLTQENYLLLGMKDFIKKSSLEKWSKEENNKHLQNRAKYFLKKYYDK
;
A
#
# COMPACT_ATOMS: atom_id res chain seq x y z
N MET A 1 -0.58 -19.63 -30.70
CA MET A 1 -1.16 -18.98 -29.50
C MET A 1 -1.02 -17.48 -29.68
N LYS A 2 -2.10 -16.69 -29.54
CA LYS A 2 -1.97 -15.22 -29.50
C LYS A 2 -1.25 -14.84 -28.21
N ASN A 3 -0.17 -14.07 -28.31
CA ASN A 3 0.45 -13.45 -27.14
C ASN A 3 -0.52 -12.40 -26.61
N PHE A 4 -1.14 -12.68 -25.46
CA PHE A 4 -1.93 -11.71 -24.69
C PHE A 4 -1.01 -10.85 -23.82
N ASN A 5 -0.04 -10.19 -24.46
CA ASN A 5 0.79 -9.21 -23.75
C ASN A 5 0.03 -7.89 -23.72
N LEU A 6 -0.07 -7.31 -22.54
CA LEU A 6 -0.60 -5.96 -22.37
C LEU A 6 0.36 -4.95 -23.01
N GLU A 7 -0.20 -3.91 -23.63
CA GLU A 7 0.56 -2.73 -24.04
C GLU A 7 0.94 -1.88 -22.82
N GLU A 8 1.98 -1.05 -22.94
CA GLU A 8 2.47 -0.24 -21.81
C GLU A 8 1.38 0.65 -21.18
N GLN A 9 0.45 1.17 -21.98
CA GLN A 9 -0.68 1.97 -21.49
C GLN A 9 -1.66 1.12 -20.66
N GLU A 10 -1.93 -0.12 -21.09
CA GLU A 10 -2.77 -1.07 -20.37
C GLU A 10 -2.11 -1.52 -19.06
N GLU A 11 -0.79 -1.74 -19.07
CA GLU A 11 -0.02 -2.03 -17.88
C GLU A 11 -0.06 -0.85 -16.88
N LYS A 12 0.08 0.40 -17.36
CA LYS A 12 -0.06 1.60 -16.51
C LYS A 12 -1.48 1.75 -15.95
N ALA A 13 -2.52 1.46 -16.76
CA ALA A 13 -3.90 1.46 -16.29
C ALA A 13 -4.11 0.41 -15.19
N LEU A 14 -3.54 -0.79 -15.35
CA LEU A 14 -3.58 -1.85 -14.34
C LEU A 14 -2.90 -1.41 -13.03
N VAL A 15 -1.78 -0.68 -13.10
CA VAL A 15 -1.14 -0.09 -11.91
C VAL A 15 -2.10 0.86 -11.19
N GLY A 16 -2.82 1.72 -11.91
CA GLY A 16 -3.84 2.60 -11.33
C GLY A 16 -5.00 1.85 -10.66
N ILE A 17 -5.51 0.79 -11.29
CA ILE A 17 -6.57 -0.06 -10.72
C ILE A 17 -6.08 -0.74 -9.43
N LEU A 18 -4.86 -1.29 -9.45
CA LEU A 18 -4.25 -1.91 -8.28
C LEU A 18 -4.04 -0.91 -7.14
N TYR A 19 -3.58 0.31 -7.45
CA TYR A 19 -3.44 1.37 -6.46
C TYR A 19 -4.75 1.63 -5.71
N ASN A 20 -5.86 1.79 -6.45
CA ASN A 20 -7.17 2.06 -5.88
C ASN A 20 -7.67 0.88 -5.01
N HIS A 21 -7.53 -0.35 -5.51
CA HIS A 21 -7.91 -1.55 -4.76
C HIS A 21 -7.11 -1.72 -3.48
N ILE A 22 -5.79 -1.50 -3.53
CA ILE A 22 -4.93 -1.62 -2.35
C ILE A 22 -5.24 -0.51 -1.35
N SER A 23 -5.44 0.73 -1.80
CA SER A 23 -5.82 1.86 -0.92
C SER A 23 -7.12 1.58 -0.17
N PHE A 24 -8.15 1.12 -0.89
CA PHE A 24 -9.43 0.76 -0.29
C PHE A 24 -9.30 -0.44 0.64
N GLY A 25 -8.68 -1.54 0.19
CA GLY A 25 -8.47 -2.73 1.01
C GLY A 25 -7.65 -2.45 2.27
N THR A 26 -6.66 -1.55 2.19
CA THR A 26 -5.89 -1.10 3.36
C THR A 26 -6.77 -0.39 4.38
N THR A 27 -7.76 0.38 3.92
CA THR A 27 -8.71 1.04 4.80
C THR A 27 -9.58 0.01 5.53
N LEU A 28 -10.13 -0.97 4.80
CA LEU A 28 -10.89 -2.08 5.40
C LEU A 28 -10.05 -2.88 6.40
N GLU A 29 -8.79 -3.15 6.08
CA GLU A 29 -7.85 -3.84 6.97
C GLU A 29 -7.65 -3.10 8.30
N ILE A 30 -7.50 -1.78 8.24
CA ILE A 30 -7.29 -0.93 9.44
C ILE A 30 -8.56 -0.88 10.29
N LEU A 31 -9.73 -0.85 9.65
CA LEU A 31 -11.02 -0.86 10.34
C LEU A 31 -11.39 -2.25 10.90
N GLY A 32 -10.60 -3.29 10.61
CA GLY A 32 -10.89 -4.66 11.04
C GLY A 32 -12.03 -5.32 10.27
N GLU A 33 -12.35 -4.81 9.08
CA GLU A 33 -13.47 -5.28 8.24
C GLU A 33 -13.05 -6.40 7.27
N LEU A 34 -11.76 -6.73 7.22
CA LEU A 34 -11.25 -7.87 6.45
C LEU A 34 -11.07 -9.11 7.32
N LYS A 35 -11.58 -10.23 6.83
CA LYS A 35 -11.19 -11.58 7.30
C LYS A 35 -9.75 -11.89 6.89
N GLU A 36 -9.17 -12.93 7.47
CA GLU A 36 -7.79 -13.35 7.21
C GLU A 36 -7.50 -13.57 5.72
N GLU A 37 -8.37 -14.25 4.98
CA GLU A 37 -8.25 -14.44 3.53
C GLU A 37 -8.21 -13.11 2.75
N GLY A 38 -8.97 -12.12 3.22
CA GLY A 38 -8.98 -10.77 2.65
C GLY A 38 -7.63 -10.05 2.87
N ILE A 39 -7.05 -10.19 4.06
CA ILE A 39 -5.72 -9.66 4.39
C ILE A 39 -4.64 -10.35 3.54
N GLN A 40 -4.71 -11.67 3.38
CA GLN A 40 -3.77 -12.43 2.54
C GLN A 40 -3.85 -11.97 1.07
N ARG A 41 -5.06 -11.82 0.52
CA ARG A 41 -5.27 -11.30 -0.83
C ARG A 41 -4.73 -9.88 -0.99
N LEU A 42 -4.98 -9.00 -0.02
CA LEU A 42 -4.47 -7.63 -0.02
C LEU A 42 -2.94 -7.59 -0.02
N ASN A 43 -2.29 -8.44 0.79
CA ASN A 43 -0.82 -8.54 0.82
C ASN A 43 -0.24 -9.07 -0.50
N LEU A 44 -0.94 -9.99 -1.18
CA LEU A 44 -0.56 -10.42 -2.52
C LEU A 44 -0.61 -9.26 -3.52
N LEU A 45 -1.68 -8.46 -3.50
CA LEU A 45 -1.81 -7.28 -4.36
C LEU A 45 -0.69 -6.25 -4.08
N ARG A 46 -0.36 -5.98 -2.81
CA ARG A 46 0.77 -5.12 -2.43
C ARG A 46 2.09 -5.62 -3.01
N SER A 47 2.35 -6.92 -2.92
CA SER A 47 3.55 -7.55 -3.48
C SER A 47 3.62 -7.38 -5.00
N ILE A 48 2.51 -7.63 -5.72
CA ILE A 48 2.42 -7.43 -7.17
C ILE A 48 2.64 -5.96 -7.53
N PHE A 49 1.98 -5.05 -6.82
CA PHE A 49 2.11 -3.62 -7.03
C PHE A 49 3.55 -3.14 -6.82
N GLY A 50 4.23 -3.60 -5.77
CA GLY A 50 5.64 -3.32 -5.53
C GLY A 50 6.57 -3.78 -6.66
N LYS A 51 6.26 -4.91 -7.31
CA LYS A 51 6.99 -5.37 -8.52
C LYS A 51 6.74 -4.45 -9.70
N PHE A 52 5.50 -3.99 -9.91
CA PHE A 52 5.19 -3.05 -10.99
C PHE A 52 5.80 -1.68 -10.78
N LEU A 53 5.82 -1.15 -9.56
CA LEU A 53 6.52 0.10 -9.27
C LEU A 53 7.99 0.05 -9.69
N LYS A 54 8.67 -1.07 -9.43
CA LYS A 54 10.05 -1.29 -9.86
C LYS A 54 10.17 -1.48 -11.38
N LYS A 55 9.30 -2.29 -11.99
CA LYS A 55 9.31 -2.54 -13.45
C LYS A 55 9.17 -1.25 -14.25
N PHE A 56 8.32 -0.33 -13.81
CA PHE A 56 8.01 0.92 -14.50
C PHE A 56 8.74 2.14 -13.94
N ASN A 57 9.67 1.97 -12.98
CA ASN A 57 10.37 3.07 -12.30
C ASN A 57 9.42 4.15 -11.73
N LEU A 58 8.31 3.71 -11.14
CA LEU A 58 7.27 4.58 -10.54
C LEU A 58 7.48 4.81 -9.04
N ASP A 59 8.55 4.27 -8.47
CA ASP A 59 8.88 4.40 -7.05
C ASP A 59 9.08 5.86 -6.63
N LYS A 60 9.70 6.67 -7.50
CA LYS A 60 9.89 8.11 -7.25
C LYS A 60 8.61 8.94 -7.40
N SER A 61 7.56 8.38 -8.00
CA SER A 61 6.30 9.07 -8.23
C SER A 61 5.36 9.03 -7.02
N LEU A 62 5.68 8.22 -6.00
CA LEU A 62 4.87 8.09 -4.80
C LEU A 62 5.56 8.74 -3.60
N THR A 63 4.79 9.53 -2.85
CA THR A 63 5.23 10.07 -1.56
C THR A 63 5.25 8.98 -0.50
N GLN A 64 5.94 9.23 0.61
CA GLN A 64 5.93 8.35 1.79
C GLN A 64 4.51 8.16 2.34
N GLU A 65 3.65 9.18 2.26
CA GLU A 65 2.24 9.10 2.65
C GLU A 65 1.42 8.18 1.73
N ASN A 66 1.70 8.19 0.42
CA ASN A 66 1.07 7.24 -0.51
C ASN A 66 1.45 5.80 -0.16
N TYR A 67 2.70 5.54 0.21
CA TYR A 67 3.09 4.20 0.67
C TYR A 67 2.37 3.80 1.95
N LEU A 68 2.16 4.73 2.88
CA LEU A 68 1.37 4.49 4.09
C LEU A 68 -0.10 4.20 3.77
N LEU A 69 -0.70 4.97 2.85
CA LEU A 69 -2.07 4.77 2.37
C LEU A 69 -2.26 3.33 1.84
N LEU A 70 -1.25 2.83 1.13
CA LEU A 70 -1.26 1.50 0.52
C LEU A 70 -0.84 0.37 1.47
N GLY A 71 -0.36 0.68 2.69
CA GLY A 71 0.18 -0.32 3.61
C GLY A 71 1.43 -1.02 3.08
N MET A 72 2.24 -0.32 2.29
CA MET A 72 3.44 -0.85 1.62
C MET A 72 4.66 -0.80 2.57
N LYS A 73 4.70 -1.70 3.57
CA LYS A 73 5.71 -1.73 4.63
C LYS A 73 7.14 -1.52 4.14
N ASP A 74 7.55 -2.21 3.08
CA ASP A 74 8.94 -2.21 2.61
C ASP A 74 9.41 -0.84 2.08
N PHE A 75 8.48 0.08 1.86
CA PHE A 75 8.73 1.43 1.34
C PHE A 75 8.58 2.51 2.41
N ILE A 76 8.19 2.15 3.65
CA ILE A 76 7.96 3.08 4.75
C ILE A 76 9.02 2.85 5.83
N LYS A 77 9.74 3.91 6.21
CA LYS A 77 10.69 3.83 7.32
C LYS A 77 9.93 3.79 8.66
N LYS A 78 10.40 2.98 9.61
CA LYS A 78 9.86 2.94 10.99
C LYS A 78 9.81 4.33 11.62
N SER A 79 10.87 5.12 11.47
CA SER A 79 10.95 6.49 11.98
C SER A 79 9.85 7.41 11.42
N SER A 80 9.43 7.18 10.16
CA SER A 80 8.31 7.92 9.57
C SER A 80 6.99 7.56 10.25
N LEU A 81 6.76 6.27 10.51
CA LEU A 81 5.57 5.80 11.24
C LEU A 81 5.52 6.37 12.66
N GLU A 82 6.65 6.40 13.37
CA GLU A 82 6.75 6.96 14.73
C GLU A 82 6.50 8.47 14.75
N LYS A 83 6.91 9.20 13.71
CA LYS A 83 6.61 10.62 13.55
C LYS A 83 5.11 10.83 13.32
N TRP A 84 4.54 10.16 12.31
CA TRP A 84 3.14 10.34 11.93
C TRP A 84 2.17 9.84 13.00
N SER A 85 2.52 8.83 13.80
CA SER A 85 1.67 8.36 14.89
C SER A 85 1.45 9.41 15.99
N LYS A 86 2.31 10.44 16.05
CA LYS A 86 2.22 11.57 16.97
C LYS A 86 1.63 12.83 16.32
N GLU A 87 1.25 12.79 15.05
CA GLU A 87 0.76 13.96 14.32
C GLU A 87 -0.72 14.22 14.61
N GLU A 88 -1.02 15.33 15.28
CA GLU A 88 -2.38 15.65 15.75
C GLU A 88 -3.25 16.29 14.66
N ASN A 89 -2.63 16.98 13.70
CA ASN A 89 -3.32 17.74 12.66
C ASN A 89 -3.91 16.85 11.55
N ASN A 90 -3.47 15.59 11.43
CA ASN A 90 -3.97 14.64 10.44
C ASN A 90 -4.31 13.29 11.07
N LYS A 91 -5.53 13.17 11.62
CA LYS A 91 -6.02 11.95 12.28
C LYS A 91 -5.99 10.72 11.38
N HIS A 92 -6.23 10.87 10.06
CA HIS A 92 -6.19 9.75 9.13
C HIS A 92 -4.78 9.17 9.00
N LEU A 93 -3.79 10.05 8.80
CA LEU A 93 -2.38 9.67 8.74
C LEU A 93 -1.92 9.07 10.07
N GLN A 94 -2.30 9.70 11.19
CA GLN A 94 -1.99 9.25 12.53
C GLN A 94 -2.50 7.84 12.82
N ASN A 95 -3.78 7.56 12.50
CA ASN A 95 -4.40 6.26 12.75
C ASN A 95 -3.77 5.17 11.89
N ARG A 96 -3.48 5.44 10.61
CA ARG A 96 -2.75 4.53 9.73
C ARG A 96 -1.36 4.21 10.28
N ALA A 97 -0.63 5.23 10.70
CA ALA A 97 0.70 5.07 11.26
C ALA A 97 0.69 4.24 12.55
N LYS A 98 -0.22 4.54 13.49
CA LYS A 98 -0.40 3.75 14.72
C LYS A 98 -0.71 2.28 14.42
N TYR A 99 -1.63 2.02 13.49
CA TYR A 99 -1.97 0.66 13.09
C TYR A 99 -0.75 -0.11 12.57
N PHE A 100 -0.01 0.46 11.61
CA PHE A 100 1.12 -0.23 10.99
C PHE A 100 2.34 -0.32 11.91
N LEU A 101 2.53 0.64 12.82
CA LEU A 101 3.56 0.54 13.86
C LEU A 101 3.30 -0.68 14.75
N LYS A 102 2.09 -0.79 15.29
CA LYS A 102 1.66 -1.94 16.10
C LYS A 102 1.79 -3.26 15.34
N LYS A 103 1.33 -3.30 14.09
CA LYS A 103 1.32 -4.52 13.28
C LYS A 103 2.72 -5.05 12.94
N TYR A 104 3.67 -4.16 12.68
CA TYR A 104 4.95 -4.54 12.10
C TYR A 104 6.14 -4.50 13.05
N TYR A 105 6.04 -3.75 14.15
CA TYR A 105 7.19 -3.45 15.00
C TYR A 105 6.97 -3.71 16.51
N ASP A 106 5.73 -3.84 16.97
CA ASP A 106 5.43 -4.09 18.39
C ASP A 106 5.15 -5.58 18.67
N LYS A 107 5.99 -6.47 18.11
CA LYS A 107 5.92 -7.92 18.40
C LYS A 107 6.74 -8.28 19.62
#